data_AF-I3PM93-F1
#
_entry.id   AF-I3PM93-F1
#
_cell.length_a   1.000
_cell.length_b   1.000
_cell.length_c   1.000
_cell.angle_alpha   90.00
_cell.angle_beta   90.00
_cell.angle_gamma   90.00
#
_symmetry.space_group_name_H-M   'P 1'
#
loop_
_entity.id
_entity.type
_entity.pdbx_description
1 polymer ?
#
loop_
_entity_poly.entity_id
_entity_poly.type
_entity_poly.pdbx_seq_one_letter_code
_entity_poly.pdbx_strand_id
1 'polypeptide(L)'
;MDSKILCVSLLLAVFCLWYTEASPLEEKYDEKSEADDYQSEDSSAAIHDQTTKIATNAVKTYANKAKATESKAKLYHQYSKDRAYYSREYEKMGEEYMKKSKEYEQLYIAEAARISLHENKQKEWDTKGREANVGIREYETKSQQASSKKNELLEESIIAAVQAAIHETQATGYLLKSEAANGIARNMLQIAESIRDEASNHYQIGKEELNRATAQKVKAQQQAEDSQRHHAAARAYQQDSLRSRMASRANNMQYMQNSLLAERAHSLSTENTLESELYGKEADELAKMSEESAAISKICSGEERSYRNMAKQSEVKAYEYSVSKNMMGADMTDTAAMANGDEAKQGDDEEQQMYRSPNIPAEDSTKNLSYNLKDSTEGEGMS
;
A
#
# COMPACT_ATOMS: atom_id res chain seq x y z
N MET A 1 16.11 2.80 26.46
CA MET A 1 15.35 2.82 27.74
C MET A 1 14.09 1.96 27.65
N ASP A 2 13.87 1.30 26.51
CA ASP A 2 12.56 0.83 26.09
C ASP A 2 12.26 -0.61 26.52
N SER A 3 13.29 -1.43 26.78
CA SER A 3 13.11 -2.80 27.30
C SER A 3 12.67 -2.85 28.77
N LYS A 4 13.04 -1.84 29.57
CA LYS A 4 12.64 -1.75 30.99
C LYS A 4 11.18 -1.35 31.12
N ILE A 5 10.69 -0.47 30.25
CA ILE A 5 9.29 -0.02 30.24
C ILE A 5 8.38 -1.17 29.80
N LEU A 6 8.79 -1.94 28.77
CA LEU A 6 8.07 -3.12 28.30
C LEU A 6 7.99 -4.23 29.35
N CYS A 7 9.04 -4.42 30.14
CA CYS A 7 9.04 -5.42 31.21
C CYS A 7 8.14 -5.00 32.39
N VAL A 8 8.11 -3.70 32.73
CA VAL A 8 7.23 -3.16 33.78
C VAL A 8 5.76 -3.21 33.37
N SER A 9 5.42 -2.89 32.12
CA SER A 9 4.03 -2.99 31.65
C SER A 9 3.53 -4.43 31.56
N LEU A 10 4.40 -5.39 31.24
CA LEU A 10 4.06 -6.82 31.24
C LEU A 10 3.87 -7.37 32.66
N LEU A 11 4.71 -6.96 33.62
CA LEU A 11 4.55 -7.32 35.03
C LEU A 11 3.27 -6.71 35.64
N LEU A 12 2.90 -5.49 35.23
CA LEU A 12 1.64 -4.87 35.67
C LEU A 12 0.42 -5.61 35.12
N ALA A 13 0.44 -6.02 33.85
CA ALA A 13 -0.64 -6.79 33.22
C ALA A 13 -0.81 -8.17 33.87
N VAL A 14 0.30 -8.85 34.22
CA VAL A 14 0.26 -10.12 34.95
C VAL A 14 -0.24 -9.92 36.38
N PHE A 15 0.14 -8.84 37.06
CA PHE A 15 -0.39 -8.52 38.40
C PHE A 15 -1.89 -8.23 38.39
N CYS A 16 -2.40 -7.51 37.36
CA CYS A 16 -3.82 -7.25 37.20
C CYS A 16 -4.63 -8.52 36.92
N LEU A 17 -4.10 -9.45 36.10
CA LEU A 17 -4.74 -10.75 35.84
C LEU A 17 -4.72 -11.65 37.08
N TRP A 18 -3.61 -11.64 37.85
CA TRP A 18 -3.50 -12.43 39.06
C TRP A 18 -4.40 -11.90 40.20
N TYR A 19 -4.57 -10.58 40.32
CA TYR A 19 -5.48 -9.98 41.30
C TYR A 19 -6.96 -10.28 40.99
N THR A 20 -7.32 -10.48 39.72
CA THR A 20 -8.68 -10.88 39.33
C THR A 20 -8.95 -12.37 39.49
N GLU A 21 -7.93 -13.23 39.46
CA GLU A 21 -8.08 -14.68 39.66
C GLU A 21 -7.84 -15.14 41.11
N ALA A 22 -7.12 -14.36 41.92
CA ALA A 22 -6.77 -14.71 43.31
C ALA A 22 -7.61 -14.01 44.40
N SER A 23 -8.69 -13.32 44.05
CA SER A 23 -9.69 -12.90 45.02
C SER A 23 -10.85 -13.91 45.01
N PRO A 24 -10.82 -14.99 45.79
CA PRO A 24 -12.06 -15.61 46.18
C PRO A 24 -12.86 -14.53 46.89
N LEU A 25 -14.11 -14.35 46.49
CA LEU A 25 -15.13 -13.64 47.25
C LEU A 25 -15.38 -14.43 48.56
N GLU A 26 -14.40 -14.45 49.44
CA GLU A 26 -14.51 -14.86 50.83
C GLU A 26 -14.57 -13.58 51.66
N GLU A 27 -15.72 -12.91 51.62
CA GLU A 27 -16.12 -12.10 52.75
C GLU A 27 -17.65 -12.13 52.90
N LYS A 28 -18.06 -12.89 53.93
CA LYS A 28 -19.34 -12.86 54.64
C LYS A 28 -20.49 -13.66 54.05
N TYR A 29 -20.34 -14.98 54.11
CA TYR A 29 -21.43 -15.87 54.55
C TYR A 29 -21.02 -16.53 55.87
N ASP A 30 -20.99 -15.72 56.93
CA ASP A 30 -20.99 -16.19 58.31
C ASP A 30 -22.05 -15.37 59.07
N GLU A 31 -23.28 -15.37 58.53
CA GLU A 31 -24.45 -15.21 59.39
C GLU A 31 -24.85 -16.62 59.79
N LYS A 32 -24.51 -16.95 61.03
CA LYS A 32 -25.19 -18.00 61.78
C LYS A 32 -26.68 -17.75 61.64
N SER A 33 -27.34 -18.57 60.82
CA SER A 33 -28.77 -18.79 60.92
C SER A 33 -29.01 -19.43 62.28
N GLU A 34 -29.18 -18.60 63.31
CA GLU A 34 -30.01 -18.99 64.44
C GLU A 34 -31.36 -19.35 63.81
N ALA A 35 -31.68 -20.64 63.87
CA ALA A 35 -33.01 -21.13 63.60
C ALA A 35 -33.88 -20.57 64.72
N ASP A 36 -34.34 -19.32 64.55
CA ASP A 36 -35.45 -18.80 65.32
C ASP A 36 -36.65 -19.67 64.99
N ASP A 37 -37.16 -20.31 66.04
CA ASP A 37 -38.39 -21.08 66.05
C ASP A 37 -39.53 -20.26 65.42
N TYR A 38 -39.79 -20.50 64.13
CA TYR A 38 -40.98 -19.97 63.47
C TYR A 38 -42.20 -20.69 64.03
N GLN A 39 -42.83 -20.04 65.01
CA GLN A 39 -44.24 -20.26 65.30
C GLN A 39 -45.04 -20.09 64.01
N SER A 40 -45.76 -21.16 63.66
CA SER A 40 -46.60 -21.26 62.49
C SER A 40 -47.80 -20.31 62.60
N GLU A 41 -47.77 -19.19 61.88
CA GLU A 41 -48.98 -18.48 61.42
C GLU A 41 -48.67 -17.29 60.47
N ASP A 42 -47.62 -17.31 59.61
CA ASP A 42 -47.43 -16.22 58.60
C ASP A 42 -46.48 -16.51 57.41
N SER A 43 -46.34 -17.77 56.98
CA SER A 43 -45.31 -18.18 56.00
C SER A 43 -45.56 -17.74 54.55
N SER A 44 -46.82 -17.59 54.12
CA SER A 44 -47.14 -17.29 52.70
C SER A 44 -46.81 -15.84 52.31
N ALA A 45 -47.10 -14.86 53.17
CA ALA A 45 -46.85 -13.45 52.87
C ALA A 45 -45.35 -13.15 52.76
N ALA A 46 -44.53 -13.70 53.68
CA ALA A 46 -43.07 -13.57 53.66
C ALA A 46 -42.44 -14.21 52.40
N ILE A 47 -42.92 -15.39 51.98
CA ILE A 47 -42.47 -16.06 50.74
C ILE A 47 -42.81 -15.21 49.51
N HIS A 48 -44.02 -14.63 49.44
CA HIS A 48 -44.41 -13.78 48.32
C HIS A 48 -43.64 -12.45 48.29
N ASP A 49 -43.33 -11.84 49.44
CA ASP A 49 -42.50 -10.63 49.53
C ASP A 49 -41.04 -10.90 49.07
N GLN A 50 -40.44 -12.00 49.52
CA GLN A 50 -39.10 -12.39 49.08
C GLN A 50 -39.05 -12.69 47.57
N THR A 51 -40.07 -13.37 47.04
CA THR A 51 -40.21 -13.64 45.61
C THR A 51 -40.39 -12.35 44.81
N THR A 52 -41.15 -11.38 45.33
CA THR A 52 -41.33 -10.06 44.72
C THR A 52 -40.01 -9.27 44.66
N LYS A 53 -39.18 -9.34 45.72
CA LYS A 53 -37.85 -8.72 45.75
C LYS A 53 -36.90 -9.34 44.72
N ILE A 54 -36.89 -10.67 44.59
CA ILE A 54 -36.10 -11.39 43.58
C ILE A 54 -36.56 -10.99 42.17
N ALA A 55 -37.88 -10.99 41.92
CA ALA A 55 -38.45 -10.58 40.64
C ALA A 55 -38.13 -9.12 40.30
N THR A 56 -38.19 -8.21 41.29
CA THR A 56 -37.81 -6.79 41.12
C THR A 56 -36.35 -6.64 40.73
N ASN A 57 -35.45 -7.40 41.35
CA ASN A 57 -34.03 -7.39 41.00
C ASN A 57 -33.80 -7.96 39.60
N ALA A 58 -34.48 -9.04 39.23
CA ALA A 58 -34.43 -9.59 37.88
C ALA A 58 -34.88 -8.56 36.82
N VAL A 59 -36.00 -7.87 37.04
CA VAL A 59 -36.49 -6.79 36.16
C VAL A 59 -35.43 -5.72 35.94
N LYS A 60 -34.82 -5.22 37.02
CA LYS A 60 -33.77 -4.19 36.97
C LYS A 60 -32.53 -4.68 36.23
N THR A 61 -32.10 -5.91 36.48
CA THR A 61 -30.93 -6.51 35.82
C THR A 61 -31.14 -6.62 34.32
N TYR A 62 -32.28 -7.16 33.86
CA TYR A 62 -32.56 -7.28 32.43
C TYR A 62 -32.80 -5.92 31.75
N ALA A 63 -33.41 -4.95 32.44
CA ALA A 63 -33.56 -3.59 31.93
C ALA A 63 -32.19 -2.89 31.77
N ASN A 64 -31.29 -3.06 32.72
CA ASN A 64 -29.93 -2.50 32.64
C ASN A 64 -29.12 -3.21 31.54
N LYS A 65 -29.26 -4.54 31.40
CA LYS A 65 -28.66 -5.32 30.33
C LYS A 65 -29.10 -4.81 28.96
N ALA A 66 -30.41 -4.61 28.75
CA ALA A 66 -30.96 -4.06 27.51
C ALA A 66 -30.37 -2.68 27.17
N LYS A 67 -30.33 -1.75 28.14
CA LYS A 67 -29.75 -0.42 27.91
C LYS A 67 -28.25 -0.47 27.57
N ALA A 68 -27.50 -1.35 28.24
CA ALA A 68 -26.07 -1.52 27.99
C ALA A 68 -25.81 -2.12 26.59
N THR A 69 -26.56 -3.14 26.20
CA THR A 69 -26.45 -3.76 24.86
C THR A 69 -26.91 -2.82 23.76
N GLU A 70 -27.98 -2.03 23.96
CA GLU A 70 -28.42 -0.99 23.03
C GLU A 70 -27.35 0.09 22.82
N SER A 71 -26.72 0.53 23.91
CA SER A 71 -25.65 1.53 23.85
C SER A 71 -24.43 0.98 23.10
N LYS A 72 -24.09 -0.29 23.30
CA LYS A 72 -23.03 -0.98 22.55
C LYS A 72 -23.41 -1.11 21.07
N ALA A 73 -24.64 -1.50 20.74
CA ALA A 73 -25.13 -1.57 19.36
C ALA A 73 -24.97 -0.22 18.63
N LYS A 74 -25.36 0.89 19.27
CA LYS A 74 -25.20 2.24 18.71
C LYS A 74 -23.73 2.60 18.44
N LEU A 75 -22.83 2.24 19.35
CA LEU A 75 -21.38 2.47 19.18
C LEU A 75 -20.84 1.69 17.98
N TYR A 76 -21.20 0.41 17.84
CA TYR A 76 -20.78 -0.43 16.72
C TYR A 76 -21.34 0.06 15.39
N HIS A 77 -22.58 0.56 15.39
CA HIS A 77 -23.16 1.19 14.21
C HIS A 77 -22.41 2.47 13.79
N GLN A 78 -21.89 3.23 14.76
CA GLN A 78 -21.02 4.38 14.48
C GLN A 78 -19.67 3.92 13.89
N TYR A 79 -19.01 2.92 14.48
CA TYR A 79 -17.78 2.37 13.93
C TYR A 79 -17.95 1.85 12.50
N SER A 80 -19.06 1.18 12.20
CA SER A 80 -19.41 0.77 10.84
C SER A 80 -19.44 1.97 9.87
N LYS A 81 -20.11 3.06 10.22
CA LYS A 81 -20.16 4.29 9.40
C LYS A 81 -18.78 4.91 9.21
N ASP A 82 -17.97 4.97 10.26
CA ASP A 82 -16.63 5.55 10.19
C ASP A 82 -15.72 4.72 9.28
N ARG A 83 -15.78 3.38 9.37
CA ARG A 83 -15.04 2.47 8.48
C ARG A 83 -15.49 2.58 7.03
N ALA A 84 -16.79 2.69 6.77
CA ALA A 84 -17.31 2.95 5.44
C ALA A 84 -16.82 4.29 4.87
N TYR A 85 -16.69 5.32 5.70
CA TYR A 85 -16.10 6.60 5.29
C TYR A 85 -14.62 6.44 4.91
N TYR A 86 -13.80 5.83 5.77
CA TYR A 86 -12.38 5.62 5.48
C TYR A 86 -12.15 4.78 4.23
N SER A 87 -12.97 3.74 4.02
CA SER A 87 -12.91 2.92 2.80
C SER A 87 -13.02 3.76 1.52
N ARG A 88 -13.97 4.72 1.48
CA ARG A 88 -14.14 5.64 0.34
C ARG A 88 -12.95 6.59 0.16
N GLU A 89 -12.37 7.08 1.25
CA GLU A 89 -11.20 7.95 1.16
C GLU A 89 -9.97 7.18 0.64
N TYR A 90 -9.79 5.92 1.05
CA TYR A 90 -8.75 5.05 0.51
C TYR A 90 -8.97 4.73 -0.97
N GLU A 91 -10.21 4.52 -1.40
CA GLU A 91 -10.53 4.30 -2.82
C GLU A 91 -10.15 5.52 -3.67
N LYS A 92 -10.53 6.74 -3.26
CA LYS A 92 -10.12 7.99 -3.92
C LYS A 92 -8.60 8.12 -4.01
N MET A 93 -7.89 7.85 -2.91
CA MET A 93 -6.42 7.87 -2.91
C MET A 93 -5.84 6.84 -3.89
N GLY A 94 -6.44 5.64 -3.95
CA GLY A 94 -6.06 4.60 -4.92
C GLY A 94 -6.18 5.08 -6.37
N GLU A 95 -7.31 5.69 -6.72
CA GLU A 95 -7.55 6.26 -8.04
C GLU A 95 -6.56 7.37 -8.41
N GLU A 96 -6.25 8.26 -7.46
CA GLU A 96 -5.26 9.32 -7.66
C GLU A 96 -3.86 8.76 -7.92
N TYR A 97 -3.43 7.76 -7.15
CA TYR A 97 -2.15 7.10 -7.35
C TYR A 97 -2.11 6.31 -8.67
N MET A 98 -3.20 5.65 -9.06
CA MET A 98 -3.31 5.02 -10.37
C MET A 98 -3.17 6.02 -11.52
N LYS A 99 -3.79 7.20 -11.40
CA LYS A 99 -3.68 8.25 -12.41
C LYS A 99 -2.23 8.74 -12.54
N LYS A 100 -1.57 9.05 -11.41
CA LYS A 100 -0.16 9.46 -11.39
C LYS A 100 0.75 8.37 -11.94
N SER A 101 0.48 7.11 -11.61
CA SER A 101 1.22 5.97 -12.16
C SER A 101 1.17 5.98 -13.69
N LYS A 102 -0.02 6.09 -14.29
CA LYS A 102 -0.18 6.18 -15.76
C LYS A 102 0.57 7.38 -16.36
N GLU A 103 0.57 8.53 -15.69
CA GLU A 103 1.33 9.71 -16.14
C GLU A 103 2.84 9.41 -16.20
N TYR A 104 3.40 8.80 -15.14
CA TYR A 104 4.82 8.43 -15.10
C TYR A 104 5.18 7.28 -16.05
N GLU A 105 4.26 6.36 -16.31
CA GLU A 105 4.42 5.31 -17.33
C GLU A 105 4.59 5.93 -18.72
N GLN A 106 3.74 6.89 -19.08
CA GLN A 106 3.84 7.60 -20.35
C GLN A 106 5.15 8.38 -20.48
N LEU A 107 5.56 9.08 -19.41
CA LEU A 107 6.84 9.78 -19.38
C LEU A 107 8.04 8.83 -19.50
N TYR A 108 7.98 7.67 -18.87
CA TYR A 108 9.00 6.62 -18.99
C TYR A 108 9.12 6.12 -20.44
N ILE A 109 8.00 5.82 -21.08
CA ILE A 109 7.95 5.36 -22.49
C ILE A 109 8.47 6.45 -23.43
N ALA A 110 8.08 7.71 -23.21
CA ALA A 110 8.56 8.84 -24.02
C ALA A 110 10.08 9.03 -23.89
N GLU A 111 10.65 8.90 -22.69
CA GLU A 111 12.09 8.97 -22.50
C GLU A 111 12.81 7.77 -23.14
N ALA A 112 12.24 6.57 -23.13
CA ALA A 112 12.80 5.41 -23.84
C ALA A 112 12.91 5.67 -25.35
N ALA A 113 11.89 6.28 -25.96
CA ALA A 113 11.93 6.67 -27.37
C ALA A 113 12.99 7.74 -27.65
N ARG A 114 13.14 8.74 -26.77
CA ARG A 114 14.20 9.76 -26.86
C ARG A 114 15.60 9.16 -26.79
N ILE A 115 15.84 8.21 -25.89
CA ILE A 115 17.13 7.52 -25.78
C ILE A 115 17.52 6.89 -27.11
N SER A 116 16.60 6.15 -27.75
CA SER A 116 16.85 5.54 -29.06
C SER A 116 17.17 6.58 -30.14
N LEU A 117 16.45 7.71 -30.15
CA LEU A 117 16.72 8.81 -31.08
C LEU A 117 18.13 9.39 -30.86
N HIS A 118 18.51 9.68 -29.61
CA HIS A 118 19.82 10.24 -29.29
C HIS A 118 20.96 9.29 -29.65
N GLU A 119 20.80 7.99 -29.40
CA GLU A 119 21.78 6.96 -29.78
C GLU A 119 21.95 6.85 -31.30
N ASN A 120 20.83 6.89 -32.04
CA ASN A 120 20.88 6.86 -33.51
C ASN A 120 21.57 8.11 -34.07
N LYS A 121 21.27 9.29 -33.50
CA LYS A 121 21.94 10.53 -33.89
C LYS A 121 23.42 10.52 -33.52
N GLN A 122 23.78 10.05 -32.33
CA GLN A 122 25.18 9.90 -31.94
C GLN A 122 25.94 9.04 -32.97
N LYS A 123 25.42 7.87 -33.34
CA LYS A 123 26.03 6.99 -34.35
C LYS A 123 26.14 7.66 -35.72
N GLU A 124 25.12 8.39 -36.14
CA GLU A 124 25.12 9.16 -37.40
C GLU A 124 26.28 10.19 -37.42
N TRP A 125 26.42 10.96 -36.34
CA TRP A 125 27.47 11.97 -36.21
C TRP A 125 28.87 11.37 -36.06
N ASP A 126 29.01 10.25 -35.34
CA ASP A 126 30.27 9.51 -35.25
C ASP A 126 30.73 9.00 -36.61
N THR A 127 29.80 8.48 -37.44
CA THR A 127 30.11 8.03 -38.81
C THR A 127 30.57 9.19 -39.68
N LYS A 128 29.83 10.31 -39.68
CA LYS A 128 30.21 11.53 -40.42
C LYS A 128 31.57 12.07 -39.99
N GLY A 129 31.88 12.04 -38.68
CA GLY A 129 33.18 12.44 -38.16
C GLY A 129 34.32 11.51 -38.61
N ARG A 130 34.07 10.20 -38.77
CA ARG A 130 35.05 9.26 -39.33
C ARG A 130 35.26 9.46 -40.82
N GLU A 131 34.19 9.68 -41.58
CA GLU A 131 34.24 9.98 -43.01
C GLU A 131 35.07 11.25 -43.28
N ALA A 132 34.84 12.31 -42.50
CA ALA A 132 35.63 13.53 -42.57
C ALA A 132 37.12 13.27 -42.27
N ASN A 133 37.43 12.47 -41.25
CA ASN A 133 38.81 12.07 -40.93
C ASN A 133 39.50 11.30 -42.05
N VAL A 134 38.78 10.43 -42.77
CA VAL A 134 39.29 9.75 -43.96
C VAL A 134 39.56 10.77 -45.07
N GLY A 135 38.63 11.69 -45.31
CA GLY A 135 38.79 12.78 -46.28
C GLY A 135 40.01 13.65 -46.02
N ILE A 136 40.31 14.00 -44.76
CA ILE A 136 41.54 14.72 -44.39
C ILE A 136 42.78 13.99 -44.92
N ARG A 137 42.91 12.70 -44.59
CA ARG A 137 44.08 11.89 -44.98
C ARG A 137 44.22 11.79 -46.50
N GLU A 138 43.11 11.63 -47.21
CA GLU A 138 43.10 11.59 -48.67
C GLU A 138 43.59 12.91 -49.27
N TYR A 139 43.10 14.05 -48.78
CA TYR A 139 43.49 15.36 -49.27
C TYR A 139 44.94 15.72 -48.90
N GLU A 140 45.40 15.36 -47.72
CA GLU A 140 46.80 15.50 -47.30
C GLU A 140 47.72 14.67 -48.21
N THR A 141 47.36 13.42 -48.51
CA THR A 141 48.13 12.54 -49.41
C THR A 141 48.20 13.14 -50.82
N LYS A 142 47.05 13.60 -51.38
CA LYS A 142 47.02 14.26 -52.69
C LYS A 142 47.83 15.56 -52.70
N SER A 143 47.80 16.32 -51.61
CA SER A 143 48.65 17.52 -51.47
C SER A 143 50.13 17.18 -51.47
N GLN A 144 50.54 16.11 -50.78
CA GLN A 144 51.94 15.68 -50.73
C GLN A 144 52.42 15.21 -52.10
N GLN A 145 51.60 14.42 -52.81
CA GLN A 145 51.89 13.97 -54.17
C GLN A 145 52.07 15.15 -55.15
N ALA A 146 51.13 16.10 -55.15
CA ALA A 146 51.22 17.29 -55.99
C ALA A 146 52.45 18.16 -55.64
N SER A 147 52.81 18.25 -54.36
CA SER A 147 54.00 18.97 -53.92
C SER A 147 55.30 18.27 -54.34
N SER A 148 55.36 16.94 -54.32
CA SER A 148 56.53 16.17 -54.79
C SER A 148 56.74 16.40 -56.28
N LYS A 149 55.68 16.19 -57.07
CA LYS A 149 55.71 16.41 -58.52
C LYS A 149 56.09 17.84 -58.91
N LYS A 150 55.62 18.83 -58.14
CA LYS A 150 56.01 20.23 -58.31
C LYS A 150 57.50 20.45 -58.09
N ASN A 151 58.12 19.78 -57.11
CA ASN A 151 59.55 19.91 -56.85
C ASN A 151 60.37 19.21 -57.94
N GLU A 152 59.94 18.00 -58.36
CA GLU A 152 60.54 17.26 -59.49
C GLU A 152 60.56 18.12 -60.77
N LEU A 153 59.42 18.70 -61.15
CA LEU A 153 59.32 19.59 -62.33
C LEU A 153 60.19 20.86 -62.20
N LEU A 154 60.40 21.36 -60.99
CA LEU A 154 61.21 22.55 -60.77
C LEU A 154 62.70 22.22 -60.91
N GLU A 155 63.14 21.04 -60.46
CA GLU A 155 64.48 20.53 -60.70
C GLU A 155 64.72 20.29 -62.20
N GLU A 156 63.79 19.65 -62.90
CA GLU A 156 63.84 19.44 -64.35
C GLU A 156 63.95 20.77 -65.13
N SER A 157 63.16 21.77 -64.73
CA SER A 157 63.21 23.12 -65.32
C SER A 157 64.59 23.78 -65.15
N ILE A 158 65.19 23.66 -63.97
CA ILE A 158 66.54 24.20 -63.71
C ILE A 158 67.59 23.47 -64.55
N ILE A 159 67.53 22.14 -64.61
CA ILE A 159 68.47 21.33 -65.40
C ILE A 159 68.38 21.70 -66.88
N ALA A 160 67.17 21.80 -67.43
CA ALA A 160 66.95 22.22 -68.82
C ALA A 160 67.49 23.64 -69.06
N ALA A 161 67.20 24.60 -68.18
CA ALA A 161 67.72 25.97 -68.32
C ALA A 161 69.26 26.01 -68.33
N VAL A 162 69.92 25.21 -67.49
CA VAL A 162 71.39 25.10 -67.47
C VAL A 162 71.92 24.47 -68.76
N GLN A 163 71.27 23.42 -69.28
CA GLN A 163 71.65 22.78 -70.54
C GLN A 163 71.53 23.75 -71.73
N ALA A 164 70.44 24.53 -71.79
CA ALA A 164 70.27 25.56 -72.81
C ALA A 164 71.42 26.60 -72.78
N ALA A 165 71.81 27.06 -71.59
CA ALA A 165 72.92 28.00 -71.43
C ALA A 165 74.28 27.40 -71.87
N ILE A 166 74.51 26.10 -71.64
CA ILE A 166 75.70 25.40 -72.12
C ILE A 166 75.74 25.36 -73.66
N HIS A 167 74.62 25.06 -74.31
CA HIS A 167 74.54 25.03 -75.77
C HIS A 167 74.67 26.42 -76.40
N GLU A 168 74.10 27.47 -75.79
CA GLU A 168 74.32 28.87 -76.20
C GLU A 168 75.79 29.27 -76.10
N THR A 169 76.45 28.99 -74.97
CA THR A 169 77.88 29.32 -74.80
C THR A 169 78.78 28.55 -75.78
N GLN A 170 78.49 27.27 -76.03
CA GLN A 170 79.18 26.50 -77.08
C GLN A 170 78.96 27.11 -78.48
N ALA A 171 77.73 27.47 -78.83
CA ALA A 171 77.42 28.13 -80.10
C ALA A 171 78.21 29.44 -80.26
N THR A 172 78.27 30.23 -79.20
CA THR A 172 79.04 31.49 -79.16
C THR A 172 80.53 31.24 -79.42
N GLY A 173 81.10 30.18 -78.86
CA GLY A 173 82.48 29.77 -79.11
C GLY A 173 82.76 29.33 -80.55
N TYR A 174 81.77 28.74 -81.24
CA TYR A 174 81.89 28.36 -82.66
C TYR A 174 81.73 29.57 -83.61
N LEU A 175 80.87 30.54 -83.27
CA LEU A 175 80.72 31.79 -84.04
C LEU A 175 82.04 32.58 -84.19
N LEU A 176 82.98 32.42 -83.23
CA LEU A 176 84.24 33.15 -83.21
C LEU A 176 85.39 32.54 -84.04
N LYS A 177 85.19 31.35 -84.66
CA LYS A 177 86.31 30.56 -85.24
C LYS A 177 86.44 30.57 -86.78
N SER A 178 85.36 30.62 -87.58
CA SER A 178 85.36 30.83 -89.06
C SER A 178 83.94 30.78 -89.68
N GLU A 179 83.77 31.18 -90.96
CA GLU A 179 82.48 31.12 -91.70
C GLU A 179 81.89 29.70 -91.83
N ALA A 180 82.72 28.65 -91.93
CA ALA A 180 82.24 27.27 -91.99
C ALA A 180 81.69 26.74 -90.65
N ALA A 181 82.09 27.35 -89.52
CA ALA A 181 81.60 27.00 -88.18
C ALA A 181 80.22 27.59 -87.85
N ASN A 182 79.74 28.55 -88.66
CA ASN A 182 78.42 29.18 -88.47
C ASN A 182 77.24 28.21 -88.58
N GLY A 183 77.36 27.15 -89.39
CA GLY A 183 76.31 26.12 -89.49
C GLY A 183 76.15 25.31 -88.20
N ILE A 184 77.26 25.00 -87.52
CA ILE A 184 77.26 24.30 -86.23
C ILE A 184 76.68 25.20 -85.14
N ALA A 185 77.06 26.48 -85.12
CA ALA A 185 76.54 27.45 -84.17
C ALA A 185 75.01 27.64 -84.28
N ARG A 186 74.48 27.74 -85.51
CA ARG A 186 73.02 27.86 -85.71
C ARG A 186 72.25 26.65 -85.19
N ASN A 187 72.76 25.44 -85.41
CA ASN A 187 72.15 24.22 -84.89
C ASN A 187 72.17 24.18 -83.35
N MET A 188 73.29 24.57 -82.73
CA MET A 188 73.41 24.63 -81.26
C MET A 188 72.49 25.67 -80.62
N LEU A 189 72.29 26.83 -81.26
CA LEU A 189 71.30 27.81 -80.82
C LEU A 189 69.87 27.27 -80.92
N GLN A 190 69.54 26.57 -82.02
CA GLN A 190 68.21 25.97 -82.20
C GLN A 190 67.92 24.89 -81.14
N ILE A 191 68.93 24.10 -80.77
CA ILE A 191 68.83 23.14 -79.65
C ILE A 191 68.60 23.88 -78.33
N ALA A 192 69.35 24.95 -78.06
CA ALA A 192 69.21 25.73 -76.84
C ALA A 192 67.81 26.36 -76.71
N GLU A 193 67.25 26.90 -77.79
CA GLU A 193 65.88 27.45 -77.80
C GLU A 193 64.84 26.39 -77.46
N SER A 194 64.93 25.20 -78.06
CA SER A 194 64.03 24.08 -77.75
C SER A 194 64.09 23.67 -76.27
N ILE A 195 65.30 23.58 -75.70
CA ILE A 195 65.48 23.20 -74.30
C ILE A 195 64.97 24.32 -73.36
N ARG A 196 65.10 25.59 -73.75
CA ARG A 196 64.60 26.73 -72.98
C ARG A 196 63.07 26.77 -72.96
N ASP A 197 62.43 26.41 -74.07
CA ASP A 197 60.96 26.26 -74.14
C ASP A 197 60.49 25.09 -73.25
N GLU A 198 61.22 23.98 -73.24
CA GLU A 198 60.99 22.86 -72.33
C GLU A 198 61.11 23.28 -70.85
N ALA A 199 62.18 24.02 -70.49
CA ALA A 199 62.36 24.57 -69.15
C ALA A 199 61.19 25.48 -68.72
N SER A 200 60.69 26.33 -69.62
CA SER A 200 59.52 27.18 -69.40
C SER A 200 58.24 26.35 -69.19
N ASN A 201 58.05 25.29 -69.97
CA ASN A 201 56.91 24.38 -69.81
C ASN A 201 56.94 23.67 -68.45
N HIS A 202 58.07 23.10 -68.04
CA HIS A 202 58.21 22.47 -66.71
C HIS A 202 57.90 23.45 -65.58
N TYR A 203 58.36 24.71 -65.69
CA TYR A 203 58.06 25.75 -64.70
C TYR A 203 56.56 26.08 -64.63
N GLN A 204 55.89 26.22 -65.78
CA GLN A 204 54.45 26.50 -65.81
C GLN A 204 53.63 25.35 -65.20
N ILE A 205 53.94 24.11 -65.57
CA ILE A 205 53.26 22.93 -65.01
C ILE A 205 53.55 22.83 -63.50
N GLY A 206 54.79 23.10 -63.07
CA GLY A 206 55.15 23.16 -61.64
C GLY A 206 54.33 24.19 -60.85
N LYS A 207 54.05 25.36 -61.45
CA LYS A 207 53.18 26.38 -60.85
C LYS A 207 51.71 25.90 -60.73
N GLU A 208 51.21 25.17 -61.70
CA GLU A 208 49.88 24.56 -61.62
C GLU A 208 49.80 23.49 -60.52
N GLU A 209 50.83 22.63 -60.40
CA GLU A 209 50.89 21.62 -59.34
C GLU A 209 51.01 22.26 -57.94
N LEU A 210 51.68 23.40 -57.80
CA LEU A 210 51.67 24.20 -56.56
C LEU A 210 50.26 24.67 -56.20
N ASN A 211 49.52 25.18 -57.18
CA ASN A 211 48.13 25.62 -56.98
C ASN A 211 47.23 24.44 -56.60
N ARG A 212 47.41 23.28 -57.24
CA ARG A 212 46.70 22.04 -56.87
C ARG A 212 47.03 21.60 -55.44
N ALA A 213 48.30 21.56 -55.05
CA ALA A 213 48.71 21.20 -53.70
C ALA A 213 48.07 22.13 -52.66
N THR A 214 48.09 23.45 -52.91
CA THR A 214 47.47 24.46 -52.04
C THR A 214 45.96 24.25 -51.93
N ALA A 215 45.27 23.99 -53.03
CA ALA A 215 43.84 23.70 -53.03
C ALA A 215 43.49 22.44 -52.22
N GLN A 216 44.31 21.38 -52.31
CA GLN A 216 44.09 20.17 -51.50
C GLN A 216 44.33 20.43 -50.01
N LYS A 217 45.32 21.26 -49.63
CA LYS A 217 45.51 21.66 -48.22
C LYS A 217 44.29 22.39 -47.66
N VAL A 218 43.70 23.31 -48.43
CA VAL A 218 42.49 24.03 -48.01
C VAL A 218 41.32 23.04 -47.79
N LYS A 219 41.14 22.07 -48.70
CA LYS A 219 40.12 21.03 -48.53
C LYS A 219 40.37 20.15 -47.31
N ALA A 220 41.63 19.77 -47.04
CA ALA A 220 41.98 19.02 -45.84
C ALA A 220 41.64 19.80 -44.56
N GLN A 221 41.92 21.11 -44.54
CA GLN A 221 41.58 21.97 -43.41
C GLN A 221 40.06 22.06 -43.20
N GLN A 222 39.28 22.22 -44.27
CA GLN A 222 37.81 22.22 -44.19
C GLN A 222 37.27 20.91 -43.61
N GLN A 223 37.80 19.76 -44.07
CA GLN A 223 37.43 18.45 -43.53
C GLN A 223 37.84 18.28 -42.05
N ALA A 224 38.95 18.91 -41.62
CA ALA A 224 39.36 18.91 -40.23
C ALA A 224 38.41 19.71 -39.33
N GLU A 225 37.97 20.89 -39.78
CA GLU A 225 36.96 21.68 -39.07
C GLU A 225 35.62 20.94 -38.98
N ASP A 226 35.18 20.33 -40.09
CA ASP A 226 33.96 19.54 -40.11
C ASP A 226 34.05 18.34 -39.17
N SER A 227 35.16 17.58 -39.21
CA SER A 227 35.40 16.47 -38.29
C SER A 227 35.26 16.90 -36.82
N GLN A 228 35.86 18.03 -36.42
CA GLN A 228 35.73 18.56 -35.07
C GLN A 228 34.28 18.88 -34.71
N ARG A 229 33.51 19.48 -35.64
CA ARG A 229 32.07 19.76 -35.44
C ARG A 229 31.27 18.48 -35.29
N HIS A 230 31.51 17.47 -36.12
CA HIS A 230 30.82 16.18 -36.05
C HIS A 230 31.10 15.46 -34.72
N HIS A 231 32.36 15.41 -34.26
CA HIS A 231 32.72 14.83 -32.96
C HIS A 231 32.17 15.61 -31.77
N ALA A 232 32.07 16.95 -31.88
CA ALA A 232 31.40 17.76 -30.86
C ALA A 232 29.89 17.47 -30.80
N ALA A 233 29.23 17.36 -31.95
CA ALA A 233 27.82 16.99 -32.03
C ALA A 233 27.56 15.59 -31.45
N ALA A 234 28.39 14.60 -31.79
CA ALA A 234 28.26 13.25 -31.25
C ALA A 234 28.39 13.22 -29.71
N ARG A 235 29.35 13.96 -29.14
CA ARG A 235 29.51 14.11 -27.69
C ARG A 235 28.31 14.79 -27.03
N ALA A 236 27.70 15.79 -27.67
CA ALA A 236 26.49 16.42 -27.18
C ALA A 236 25.33 15.42 -27.10
N TYR A 237 25.09 14.64 -28.17
CA TYR A 237 24.06 13.60 -28.18
C TYR A 237 24.33 12.49 -27.15
N GLN A 238 25.59 12.17 -26.87
CA GLN A 238 25.95 11.25 -25.80
C GLN A 238 25.54 11.79 -24.42
N GLN A 239 25.77 13.08 -24.15
CA GLN A 239 25.34 13.71 -22.90
C GLN A 239 23.81 13.78 -22.78
N ASP A 240 23.10 14.12 -23.85
CA ASP A 240 21.65 14.17 -23.86
C ASP A 240 21.04 12.77 -23.68
N SER A 241 21.62 11.74 -24.30
CA SER A 241 21.24 10.33 -24.07
C SER A 241 21.40 9.94 -22.60
N LEU A 242 22.49 10.35 -21.94
CA LEU A 242 22.69 10.10 -20.51
C LEU A 242 21.62 10.81 -19.65
N ARG A 243 21.27 12.05 -19.97
CA ARG A 243 20.20 12.79 -19.28
C ARG A 243 18.84 12.10 -19.43
N SER A 244 18.48 11.69 -20.64
CA SER A 244 17.24 10.94 -20.88
C SER A 244 17.23 9.58 -20.19
N ARG A 245 18.36 8.87 -20.11
CA ARG A 245 18.47 7.63 -19.31
C ARG A 245 18.24 7.87 -17.82
N MET A 246 18.76 8.95 -17.28
CA MET A 246 18.53 9.32 -15.87
C MET A 246 17.06 9.70 -15.62
N ALA A 247 16.46 10.49 -16.50
CA ALA A 247 15.05 10.86 -16.44
C ALA A 247 14.13 9.61 -16.57
N SER A 248 14.42 8.73 -17.52
CA SER A 248 13.71 7.46 -17.71
C SER A 248 13.73 6.60 -16.44
N ARG A 249 14.89 6.47 -15.78
CA ARG A 249 14.99 5.74 -14.50
C ARG A 249 14.18 6.39 -13.39
N ALA A 250 14.22 7.72 -13.28
CA ALA A 250 13.42 8.46 -12.29
C ALA A 250 11.92 8.25 -12.51
N ASN A 251 11.45 8.38 -13.76
CA ASN A 251 10.05 8.17 -14.12
C ASN A 251 9.62 6.72 -13.85
N ASN A 252 10.45 5.73 -14.15
CA ASN A 252 10.15 4.33 -13.85
C ASN A 252 10.00 4.08 -12.34
N MET A 253 10.89 4.65 -11.51
CA MET A 253 10.77 4.55 -10.05
C MET A 253 9.48 5.18 -9.54
N GLN A 254 9.12 6.36 -10.06
CA GLN A 254 7.88 7.04 -9.70
C GLN A 254 6.64 6.28 -10.18
N TYR A 255 6.67 5.69 -11.37
CA TYR A 255 5.64 4.78 -11.87
C TYR A 255 5.43 3.62 -10.90
N MET A 256 6.48 2.86 -10.58
CA MET A 256 6.41 1.72 -9.67
C MET A 256 5.92 2.12 -8.27
N GLN A 257 6.45 3.23 -7.72
CA GLN A 257 6.05 3.73 -6.41
C GLN A 257 4.55 4.05 -6.37
N ASN A 258 4.03 4.78 -7.37
CA ASN A 258 2.62 5.15 -7.39
C ASN A 258 1.72 3.92 -7.64
N SER A 259 2.14 2.96 -8.46
CA SER A 259 1.40 1.69 -8.61
C SER A 259 1.28 0.94 -7.28
N LEU A 260 2.38 0.80 -6.54
CA LEU A 260 2.35 0.14 -5.23
C LEU A 260 1.51 0.90 -4.19
N LEU A 261 1.55 2.24 -4.21
CA LEU A 261 0.71 3.05 -3.34
C LEU A 261 -0.78 2.90 -3.69
N ALA A 262 -1.12 2.80 -4.97
CA ALA A 262 -2.48 2.52 -5.42
C ALA A 262 -2.98 1.15 -4.93
N GLU A 263 -2.18 0.10 -5.11
CA GLU A 263 -2.50 -1.25 -4.63
C GLU A 263 -2.68 -1.30 -3.11
N ARG A 264 -1.81 -0.59 -2.37
CA ARG A 264 -1.92 -0.48 -0.91
C ARG A 264 -3.21 0.23 -0.50
N ALA A 265 -3.56 1.32 -1.18
CA ALA A 265 -4.79 2.07 -0.89
C ALA A 265 -6.03 1.21 -1.17
N HIS A 266 -6.08 0.47 -2.28
CA HIS A 266 -7.16 -0.47 -2.57
C HIS A 266 -7.26 -1.60 -1.54
N SER A 267 -6.13 -2.14 -1.07
CA SER A 267 -6.11 -3.15 0.00
C SER A 267 -6.71 -2.60 1.31
N LEU A 268 -6.31 -1.38 1.71
CA LEU A 268 -6.84 -0.71 2.90
C LEU A 268 -8.33 -0.36 2.77
N SER A 269 -8.78 0.01 1.58
CA SER A 269 -10.21 0.22 1.29
C SER A 269 -11.00 -1.07 1.49
N THR A 270 -10.49 -2.18 0.95
CA THR A 270 -11.11 -3.51 1.08
C THR A 270 -11.19 -3.95 2.55
N GLU A 271 -10.10 -3.79 3.30
CA GLU A 271 -10.04 -4.10 4.73
C GLU A 271 -11.08 -3.30 5.52
N ASN A 272 -11.16 -1.97 5.32
CA ASN A 272 -12.14 -1.14 6.01
C ASN A 272 -13.59 -1.46 5.59
N THR A 273 -13.83 -1.89 4.35
CA THR A 273 -15.14 -2.37 3.92
C THR A 273 -15.55 -3.62 4.69
N LEU A 274 -14.64 -4.60 4.83
CA LEU A 274 -14.89 -5.82 5.61
C LEU A 274 -15.11 -5.51 7.10
N GLU A 275 -14.30 -4.62 7.69
CA GLU A 275 -14.50 -4.18 9.07
C GLU A 275 -15.85 -3.46 9.26
N SER A 276 -16.23 -2.60 8.30
CA SER A 276 -17.52 -1.91 8.31
C SER A 276 -18.68 -2.90 8.31
N GLU A 277 -18.63 -3.94 7.47
CA GLU A 277 -19.65 -4.99 7.41
C GLU A 277 -19.71 -5.81 8.70
N LEU A 278 -18.56 -6.15 9.29
CA LEU A 278 -18.49 -6.86 10.57
C LEU A 278 -19.10 -6.04 11.70
N TYR A 279 -18.73 -4.77 11.84
CA TYR A 279 -19.32 -3.89 12.84
C TYR A 279 -20.82 -3.67 12.63
N GLY A 280 -21.27 -3.61 11.37
CA GLY A 280 -22.70 -3.54 11.03
C GLY A 280 -23.46 -4.77 11.54
N LYS A 281 -22.96 -5.96 11.24
CA LYS A 281 -23.55 -7.22 11.71
C LYS A 281 -23.54 -7.33 13.24
N GLU A 282 -22.43 -6.96 13.90
CA GLU A 282 -22.35 -6.99 15.36
C GLU A 282 -23.32 -5.99 16.02
N ALA A 283 -23.50 -4.80 15.42
CA ALA A 283 -24.50 -3.83 15.88
C ALA A 283 -25.93 -4.40 15.80
N ASP A 284 -26.28 -5.05 14.69
CA ASP A 284 -27.61 -5.64 14.48
C ASP A 284 -27.88 -6.78 15.48
N GLU A 285 -26.90 -7.65 15.73
CA GLU A 285 -27.04 -8.73 16.72
C GLU A 285 -27.16 -8.19 18.16
N LEU A 286 -26.40 -7.15 18.52
CA LEU A 286 -26.51 -6.50 19.83
C LEU A 286 -27.87 -5.80 20.01
N ALA A 287 -28.43 -5.24 18.93
CA ALA A 287 -29.76 -4.63 18.94
C ALA A 287 -30.84 -5.69 19.19
N LYS A 288 -30.79 -6.85 18.51
CA LYS A 288 -31.68 -7.98 18.78
C LYS A 288 -31.59 -8.45 20.23
N MET A 289 -30.38 -8.63 20.76
CA MET A 289 -30.19 -9.03 22.17
C MET A 289 -30.71 -7.98 23.17
N SER A 290 -30.66 -6.69 22.81
CA SER A 290 -31.30 -5.62 23.59
C SER A 290 -32.82 -5.79 23.61
N GLU A 291 -33.44 -6.02 22.45
CA GLU A 291 -34.88 -6.24 22.32
C GLU A 291 -35.34 -7.46 23.11
N GLU A 292 -34.59 -8.57 23.03
CA GLU A 292 -34.83 -9.79 23.81
C GLU A 292 -34.73 -9.52 25.32
N SER A 293 -33.67 -8.83 25.76
CA SER A 293 -33.50 -8.47 27.18
C SER A 293 -34.61 -7.55 27.68
N ALA A 294 -35.08 -6.62 26.84
CA ALA A 294 -36.21 -5.76 27.13
C ALA A 294 -37.53 -6.55 27.21
N ALA A 295 -37.71 -7.57 26.35
CA ALA A 295 -38.86 -8.46 26.40
C ALA A 295 -38.87 -9.31 27.68
N ILE A 296 -37.72 -9.88 28.07
CA ILE A 296 -37.57 -10.62 29.34
C ILE A 296 -37.88 -9.70 30.54
N SER A 297 -37.34 -8.48 30.55
CA SER A 297 -37.64 -7.50 31.61
C SER A 297 -39.14 -7.20 31.72
N LYS A 298 -39.87 -7.11 30.59
CA LYS A 298 -41.33 -6.94 30.59
C LYS A 298 -42.07 -8.15 31.17
N ILE A 299 -41.65 -9.37 30.83
CA ILE A 299 -42.22 -10.60 31.39
C ILE A 299 -42.01 -10.65 32.90
N CYS A 300 -40.77 -10.47 33.36
CA CYS A 300 -40.45 -10.43 34.79
C CYS A 300 -41.21 -9.31 35.52
N SER A 301 -41.51 -8.19 34.85
CA SER A 301 -42.33 -7.12 35.45
C SER A 301 -43.81 -7.53 35.59
N GLY A 302 -44.33 -8.35 34.69
CA GLY A 302 -45.66 -8.94 34.84
C GLY A 302 -45.72 -9.91 36.02
N GLU A 303 -44.70 -10.74 36.17
CA GLU A 303 -44.56 -11.68 37.29
C GLU A 303 -44.36 -10.96 38.63
N GLU A 304 -43.50 -9.95 38.70
CA GLU A 304 -43.31 -9.10 39.89
C GLU A 304 -44.64 -8.50 40.35
N ARG A 305 -45.45 -7.95 39.44
CA ARG A 305 -46.77 -7.41 39.77
C ARG A 305 -47.72 -8.49 40.30
N SER A 306 -47.67 -9.70 39.73
CA SER A 306 -48.49 -10.83 40.18
C SER A 306 -48.12 -11.24 41.61
N TYR A 307 -46.82 -11.47 41.88
CA TYR A 307 -46.35 -11.83 43.22
C TYR A 307 -46.60 -10.74 44.24
N ARG A 308 -46.46 -9.47 43.86
CA ARG A 308 -46.79 -8.33 44.70
C ARG A 308 -48.28 -8.26 45.05
N ASN A 309 -49.16 -8.57 44.09
CA ASN A 309 -50.59 -8.64 44.35
C ASN A 309 -50.95 -9.82 45.26
N MET A 310 -50.31 -10.99 45.08
CA MET A 310 -50.46 -12.13 45.98
C MET A 310 -49.98 -11.82 47.39
N ALA A 311 -48.82 -11.16 47.54
CA ALA A 311 -48.31 -10.71 48.84
C ALA A 311 -49.33 -9.80 49.55
N LYS A 312 -49.86 -8.79 48.86
CA LYS A 312 -50.88 -7.90 49.41
C LYS A 312 -52.17 -8.63 49.79
N GLN A 313 -52.62 -9.60 48.98
CA GLN A 313 -53.81 -10.39 49.31
C GLN A 313 -53.58 -11.29 50.52
N SER A 314 -52.39 -11.91 50.63
CA SER A 314 -52.02 -12.70 51.80
C SER A 314 -51.88 -11.84 53.05
N GLU A 315 -51.33 -10.63 52.96
CA GLU A 315 -51.30 -9.64 54.05
C GLU A 315 -52.71 -9.24 54.50
N VAL A 316 -53.63 -8.96 53.56
CA VAL A 316 -55.03 -8.63 53.89
C VAL A 316 -55.72 -9.81 54.58
N LYS A 317 -55.52 -11.04 54.09
CA LYS A 317 -56.08 -12.24 54.73
C LYS A 317 -55.48 -12.48 56.11
N ALA A 318 -54.16 -12.34 56.27
CA ALA A 318 -53.49 -12.44 57.57
C ALA A 318 -54.02 -11.40 58.55
N TYR A 319 -54.24 -10.17 58.08
CA TYR A 319 -54.88 -9.11 58.85
C TYR A 319 -56.32 -9.48 59.25
N GLU A 320 -57.15 -9.97 58.32
CA GLU A 320 -58.51 -10.47 58.61
C GLU A 320 -58.51 -11.61 59.63
N TYR A 321 -57.59 -12.58 59.52
CA TYR A 321 -57.42 -13.64 60.51
C TYR A 321 -56.99 -13.10 61.87
N SER A 322 -56.08 -12.14 61.92
CA SER A 322 -55.64 -11.52 63.18
C SER A 322 -56.78 -10.73 63.86
N VAL A 323 -57.60 -10.01 63.08
CA VAL A 323 -58.78 -9.30 63.58
C VAL A 323 -59.83 -10.30 64.07
N SER A 324 -60.08 -11.38 63.33
CA SER A 324 -60.98 -12.47 63.74
C SER A 324 -60.52 -13.18 65.01
N LYS A 325 -59.22 -13.51 65.13
CA LYS A 325 -58.59 -14.07 66.33
C LYS A 325 -58.73 -13.14 67.53
N ASN A 326 -58.54 -11.84 67.33
CA ASN A 326 -58.74 -10.83 68.37
C ASN A 326 -60.22 -10.68 68.78
N MET A 327 -61.16 -10.85 67.84
CA MET A 327 -62.60 -10.87 68.17
C MET A 327 -63.03 -12.14 68.91
N MET A 328 -62.53 -13.31 68.51
CA MET A 328 -62.77 -14.57 69.25
C MET A 328 -62.10 -14.55 70.64
N GLY A 329 -60.94 -13.90 70.78
CA GLY A 329 -60.28 -13.68 72.07
C GLY A 329 -61.00 -12.66 72.97
N ALA A 330 -61.65 -11.66 72.37
CA ALA A 330 -62.49 -10.71 73.09
C ALA A 330 -63.78 -11.37 73.60
N ASP A 331 -64.44 -12.22 72.81
CA ASP A 331 -65.63 -12.96 73.27
C ASP A 331 -65.28 -14.08 74.26
N MET A 332 -64.09 -14.69 74.18
CA MET A 332 -63.60 -15.67 75.16
C MET A 332 -63.22 -15.05 76.50
N THR A 333 -62.92 -13.75 76.59
CA THR A 333 -62.61 -13.12 77.90
C THR A 333 -63.85 -12.65 78.65
N ASP A 334 -64.98 -12.40 77.96
CA ASP A 334 -66.28 -12.17 78.60
C ASP A 334 -67.06 -13.47 78.90
N THR A 335 -66.66 -14.62 78.34
CA THR A 335 -67.29 -15.92 78.65
C THR A 335 -66.40 -16.92 79.40
N ALA A 336 -65.09 -16.70 79.54
CA ALA A 336 -64.22 -17.56 80.36
C ALA A 336 -64.26 -17.24 81.88
N ALA A 337 -65.02 -16.23 82.32
CA ALA A 337 -65.21 -15.93 83.74
C ALA A 337 -66.43 -16.64 84.39
N MET A 338 -67.25 -17.38 83.64
CA MET A 338 -68.44 -18.09 84.17
C MET A 338 -68.56 -19.57 83.73
N ALA A 339 -67.45 -20.29 83.59
CA ALA A 339 -67.53 -21.76 83.43
C ALA A 339 -66.33 -22.46 84.08
N ASN A 340 -66.21 -22.33 85.39
CA ASN A 340 -65.48 -23.30 86.22
C ASN A 340 -66.50 -23.94 87.17
N GLY A 341 -66.72 -25.25 87.00
CA GLY A 341 -67.48 -26.10 87.91
C GLY A 341 -68.78 -26.65 87.32
N ASP A 342 -68.72 -27.72 86.52
CA ASP A 342 -68.99 -29.07 87.04
C ASP A 342 -68.83 -30.14 85.94
N GLU A 343 -68.35 -31.30 86.39
CA GLU A 343 -67.90 -32.45 85.63
C GLU A 343 -69.01 -33.19 84.86
N ALA A 344 -68.60 -33.87 83.78
CA ALA A 344 -68.67 -35.35 83.64
C ALA A 344 -69.25 -35.88 82.31
N LYS A 345 -68.31 -36.47 81.55
CA LYS A 345 -68.38 -37.75 80.80
C LYS A 345 -68.81 -37.82 79.33
N GLN A 346 -68.01 -38.65 78.65
CA GLN A 346 -68.19 -39.38 77.37
C GLN A 346 -68.13 -38.50 76.11
N GLY A 347 -67.32 -38.79 75.09
CA GLY A 347 -66.54 -39.98 74.71
C GLY A 347 -66.41 -39.96 73.17
N ASP A 348 -65.36 -40.59 72.66
CA ASP A 348 -65.06 -40.93 71.25
C ASP A 348 -64.48 -39.85 70.31
N ASP A 349 -63.15 -39.87 70.22
CA ASP A 349 -62.32 -40.38 69.10
C ASP A 349 -62.72 -40.18 67.62
N GLU A 350 -61.64 -39.99 66.83
CA GLU A 350 -61.51 -39.98 65.36
C GLU A 350 -61.86 -38.64 64.66
N GLU A 351 -61.05 -38.06 63.76
CA GLU A 351 -60.12 -38.65 62.80
C GLU A 351 -59.16 -37.57 62.26
N GLN A 352 -57.85 -37.88 62.25
CA GLN A 352 -56.85 -37.17 61.45
C GLN A 352 -57.03 -37.54 59.98
N GLN A 353 -57.30 -36.56 59.10
CA GLN A 353 -57.11 -36.76 57.66
C GLN A 353 -56.07 -35.79 57.10
N MET A 354 -54.94 -36.38 56.73
CA MET A 354 -53.93 -35.80 55.85
C MET A 354 -54.57 -35.42 54.51
N TYR A 355 -54.35 -34.18 54.05
CA TYR A 355 -54.43 -33.87 52.62
C TYR A 355 -53.03 -33.62 52.07
N ARG A 356 -52.65 -34.56 51.22
CA ARG A 356 -51.40 -34.74 50.49
C ARG A 356 -51.36 -33.72 49.34
N SER A 357 -50.33 -32.86 49.28
CA SER A 357 -50.05 -32.10 48.05
C SER A 357 -49.73 -33.07 46.90
N PRO A 358 -50.22 -32.83 45.67
CA PRO A 358 -49.91 -33.71 44.56
C PRO A 358 -48.46 -33.55 44.12
N ASN A 359 -47.75 -34.68 44.10
CA ASN A 359 -46.53 -34.86 43.29
C ASN A 359 -46.87 -34.53 41.83
N ILE A 360 -46.23 -33.49 41.29
CA ILE A 360 -45.99 -33.38 39.85
C ILE A 360 -44.52 -33.75 39.64
N PRO A 361 -44.21 -34.79 38.85
CA PRO A 361 -42.83 -35.15 38.54
C PRO A 361 -42.18 -34.05 37.69
N ALA A 362 -41.00 -33.62 38.10
CA ALA A 362 -40.06 -32.93 37.22
C ALA A 362 -39.54 -33.94 36.19
N GLU A 363 -40.02 -33.84 34.95
CA GLU A 363 -39.34 -34.48 33.82
C GLU A 363 -38.30 -33.51 33.24
N ASP A 364 -37.04 -33.85 33.45
CA ASP A 364 -35.87 -33.35 32.75
C ASP A 364 -36.05 -33.45 31.23
N SER A 365 -36.09 -32.31 30.55
CA SER A 365 -35.90 -32.23 29.09
C SER A 365 -34.49 -31.73 28.76
N THR A 366 -33.48 -32.40 29.32
CA THR A 366 -32.09 -32.32 28.85
C THR A 366 -31.68 -33.66 28.24
N LYS A 367 -32.45 -34.17 27.28
CA LYS A 367 -32.03 -35.28 26.40
C LYS A 367 -32.63 -35.12 25.01
N ASN A 368 -32.00 -34.27 24.20
CA ASN A 368 -31.71 -34.52 22.78
C ASN A 368 -30.88 -33.37 22.21
N LEU A 369 -29.60 -33.35 22.56
CA LEU A 369 -28.56 -32.75 21.72
C LEU A 369 -27.48 -33.80 21.48
N SER A 370 -27.77 -34.76 20.61
CA SER A 370 -26.72 -35.53 19.94
C SER A 370 -26.39 -34.82 18.63
N TYR A 371 -25.21 -34.20 18.63
CA TYR A 371 -24.49 -33.82 17.43
C TYR A 371 -24.32 -35.05 16.52
N ASN A 372 -24.59 -34.87 15.23
CA ASN A 372 -23.95 -35.66 14.20
C ASN A 372 -23.40 -34.70 13.14
N LEU A 373 -22.13 -34.37 13.34
CA LEU A 373 -21.24 -33.81 12.33
C LEU A 373 -20.35 -34.97 11.84
N LYS A 374 -20.54 -35.39 10.59
CA LYS A 374 -19.62 -36.12 9.71
C LYS A 374 -20.05 -35.72 8.30
N ASP A 375 -19.47 -34.69 7.69
CA ASP A 375 -18.11 -34.57 7.15
C ASP A 375 -17.85 -35.47 5.93
N SER A 376 -17.29 -34.81 4.92
CA SER A 376 -16.50 -35.28 3.77
C SER A 376 -17.16 -36.01 2.57
N THR A 377 -17.22 -35.22 1.47
CA THR A 377 -16.64 -35.45 0.13
C THR A 377 -17.17 -36.56 -0.79
N GLU A 378 -17.72 -36.12 -1.93
CA GLU A 378 -17.36 -36.45 -3.34
C GLU A 378 -18.29 -35.55 -4.20
N GLY A 379 -17.87 -34.75 -5.18
CA GLY A 379 -16.92 -35.04 -6.25
C GLY A 379 -17.69 -35.28 -7.55
N GLU A 380 -17.65 -34.30 -8.46
CA GLU A 380 -17.85 -34.41 -9.92
C GLU A 380 -19.27 -34.43 -10.54
N GLY A 381 -19.43 -33.61 -11.59
CA GLY A 381 -20.18 -34.00 -12.79
C GLY A 381 -21.32 -33.10 -13.24
N MET A 382 -21.02 -31.93 -13.83
CA MET A 382 -21.90 -31.37 -14.88
C MET A 382 -21.07 -30.98 -16.09
N SER A 383 -21.17 -31.84 -17.11
CA SER A 383 -20.99 -31.56 -18.53
C SER A 383 -22.15 -30.75 -19.10
#